data_AF-A0AAD7R7R7-F1
#
_entry.id   AF-A0AAD7R7R7-F1
#
_cell.length_a   1.000
_cell.length_b   1.000
_cell.length_c   1.000
_cell.angle_alpha   90.00
_cell.angle_beta   90.00
_cell.angle_gamma   90.00
#
_symmetry.space_group_name_H-M   'P 1'
#
loop_
_entity.id
_entity.type
_entity.pdbx_description
1 polymer ?
#
loop_
_entity_poly.entity_id
_entity_poly.type
_entity_poly.pdbx_seq_one_letter_code
_entity_poly.pdbx_strand_id
1 'polypeptide(L)'
;MTVLMGANIANEVAEEKFCKTTIGCKSKEHGAVLNELMQTTNFCVTVVEEANVVEICGALKNVVAVGAGFCDGLGFGDNTKATVI
;
A
#
# COMPACT_ATOMS: atom_id res chain seq x y z
N MET A 1 -8.36 -9.82 -13.15
CA MET A 1 -7.49 -8.70 -12.76
C MET A 1 -7.05 -8.95 -11.33
N THR A 2 -5.75 -8.87 -11.11
CA THR A 2 -5.12 -9.07 -9.81
C THR A 2 -4.06 -8.01 -9.62
N VAL A 3 -4.04 -7.38 -8.45
CA VAL A 3 -3.12 -6.28 -8.13
C VAL A 3 -2.54 -6.49 -6.74
N LEU A 4 -1.32 -5.99 -6.51
CA LEU A 4 -0.69 -5.93 -5.20
C LEU A 4 -0.36 -4.47 -4.92
N MET A 5 -0.98 -3.90 -3.88
CA MET A 5 -0.80 -2.50 -3.47
C MET A 5 -0.61 -2.42 -1.96
N GLY A 6 0.29 -1.56 -1.52
CA GLY A 6 0.60 -1.38 -0.10
C GLY A 6 1.50 -0.17 0.14
N ALA A 7 1.84 0.02 1.42
CA ALA A 7 2.87 0.97 1.85
C ALA A 7 4.23 0.25 1.82
N ASN A 8 4.73 0.00 0.60
CA ASN A 8 5.88 -0.87 0.36
C ASN A 8 7.02 -0.04 -0.23
N ILE A 9 7.85 0.57 0.62
CA ILE A 9 9.07 1.24 0.16
C ILE A 9 10.06 0.14 -0.23
N ALA A 10 10.49 0.12 -1.50
CA ALA A 10 11.23 -0.99 -2.08
C ALA A 10 12.48 -1.37 -1.27
N ASN A 11 13.25 -0.38 -0.82
CA ASN A 11 14.45 -0.62 -0.02
C ASN A 11 14.12 -1.23 1.35
N GLU A 12 13.03 -0.80 1.99
CA GLU A 12 12.63 -1.34 3.30
C GLU A 12 12.17 -2.79 3.19
N VAL A 13 11.45 -3.13 2.12
CA VAL A 13 11.08 -4.52 1.82
C VAL A 13 12.33 -5.38 1.57
N ALA A 14 13.31 -4.87 0.81
CA ALA A 14 14.57 -5.56 0.55
C ALA A 14 15.43 -5.75 1.80
N GLU A 15 15.35 -4.81 2.75
CA GLU A 15 15.99 -4.87 4.07
C GLU A 15 15.20 -5.72 5.09
N GLU A 16 14.16 -6.43 4.65
CA GLU A 16 13.27 -7.24 5.47
C GLU A 16 12.61 -6.46 6.63
N LYS A 17 12.42 -5.15 6.49
CA LYS A 17 11.65 -4.36 7.47
C LYS A 17 10.17 -4.73 7.37
N PHE A 18 9.54 -4.77 8.55
CA PHE A 18 8.13 -5.12 8.66
C PHE A 18 7.23 -4.16 7.85
N CYS A 19 6.38 -4.73 6.99
CA CYS A 19 5.37 -3.99 6.25
C CYS A 19 4.13 -4.85 5.98
N LYS A 20 3.05 -4.19 5.56
CA LYS A 20 1.78 -4.81 5.18
C LYS A 20 1.41 -4.43 3.77
N THR A 21 0.88 -5.39 3.01
CA THR A 21 0.38 -5.18 1.65
C THR A 21 -0.98 -5.85 1.46
N THR A 22 -1.70 -5.42 0.44
CA THR A 22 -2.99 -5.99 0.04
C THR A 22 -2.92 -6.54 -1.38
N ILE A 23 -3.40 -7.75 -1.59
CA ILE A 23 -3.65 -8.34 -2.90
C ILE A 23 -5.14 -8.23 -3.19
N GLY A 24 -5.51 -7.50 -4.24
CA GLY A 24 -6.87 -7.49 -4.75
C GLY A 24 -7.03 -8.55 -5.84
N CYS A 25 -7.81 -9.60 -5.60
CA CYS A 25 -8.00 -10.72 -6.54
C CYS A 25 -9.42 -11.29 -6.44
N LYS A 26 -10.15 -11.33 -7.57
CA LYS A 26 -11.49 -11.92 -7.63
C LYS A 26 -11.50 -13.46 -7.54
N SER A 27 -10.41 -14.11 -7.96
CA SER A 27 -10.29 -15.57 -7.90
C SER A 27 -9.68 -15.96 -6.55
N LYS A 28 -10.43 -16.71 -5.75
CA LYS A 28 -9.97 -17.21 -4.44
C LYS A 28 -8.78 -18.16 -4.59
N GLU A 29 -8.78 -18.99 -5.61
CA GLU A 29 -7.69 -19.92 -5.91
C GLU A 29 -6.40 -19.17 -6.24
N HIS A 30 -6.46 -18.20 -7.17
CA HIS A 30 -5.29 -17.38 -7.50
C HIS A 30 -4.85 -16.51 -6.31
N GLY A 31 -5.82 -15.99 -5.53
CA GLY A 31 -5.54 -15.20 -4.34
C GLY A 31 -4.76 -16.00 -3.28
N ALA A 32 -5.14 -17.26 -3.07
CA ALA A 32 -4.43 -18.15 -2.14
C ALA A 32 -3.00 -18.45 -2.61
N VAL A 33 -2.82 -18.80 -3.89
CA VAL A 33 -1.49 -19.06 -4.48
C VAL A 33 -0.57 -17.83 -4.35
N LEU A 34 -1.09 -16.64 -4.66
CA LEU A 34 -0.29 -15.41 -4.59
C LEU A 34 -0.01 -14.98 -3.14
N ASN A 35 -0.92 -15.26 -2.21
CA ASN A 35 -0.66 -15.03 -0.79
C ASN A 35 0.50 -15.91 -0.32
N GLU A 36 0.44 -17.21 -0.58
CA GLU A 36 1.51 -18.15 -0.21
C GLU A 36 2.86 -17.78 -0.84
N LEU A 37 2.86 -17.32 -2.09
CA LEU A 37 4.08 -16.91 -2.80
C LEU A 37 4.73 -15.64 -2.21
N MET A 38 3.93 -14.69 -1.74
CA MET A 38 4.41 -13.35 -1.37
C MET A 38 4.53 -13.13 0.14
N GLN A 39 3.77 -13.87 0.95
CA GLN A 39 3.75 -13.75 2.40
C GLN A 39 5.09 -14.16 3.00
N THR A 40 5.63 -13.32 3.88
CA THR A 40 6.79 -13.64 4.72
C THR A 40 6.54 -13.19 6.16
N THR A 41 7.51 -13.44 7.06
CA THR A 41 7.46 -12.93 8.44
C THR A 41 7.38 -11.40 8.49
N ASN A 42 8.05 -10.72 7.55
CA ASN A 42 8.16 -9.26 7.51
C ASN A 42 7.30 -8.61 6.42
N PHE A 43 6.75 -9.39 5.48
CA PHE A 43 5.88 -8.93 4.41
C PHE A 43 4.51 -9.59 4.54
N CYS A 44 3.61 -8.94 5.29
CA CYS A 44 2.29 -9.48 5.59
C CYS A 44 1.26 -9.10 4.52
N VAL A 45 0.65 -10.11 3.90
CA VAL A 45 -0.29 -10.01 2.79
C VAL A 45 -1.72 -10.22 3.28
N THR A 46 -2.63 -9.33 2.89
CA THR A 46 -4.08 -9.52 3.02
C THR A 46 -4.70 -9.67 1.64
N VAL A 47 -5.53 -10.68 1.42
CA VAL A 47 -6.24 -10.87 0.15
C VAL A 47 -7.67 -10.35 0.27
N VAL A 48 -8.09 -9.53 -0.69
CA VAL A 48 -9.46 -8.99 -0.81
C VAL A 48 -10.00 -9.21 -2.23
N GLU A 49 -11.31 -9.20 -2.41
CA GLU A 49 -11.94 -9.47 -3.71
C GLU A 49 -12.00 -8.22 -4.61
N GLU A 50 -11.93 -7.02 -4.01
CA GLU A 50 -12.13 -5.72 -4.63
C GLU A 50 -10.87 -5.16 -5.31
N ALA A 51 -10.37 -5.85 -6.35
CA ALA A 51 -9.17 -5.44 -7.08
C ALA A 51 -9.17 -3.97 -7.54
N ASN A 52 -10.30 -3.47 -8.03
CA ASN A 52 -10.42 -2.09 -8.50
C ASN A 52 -10.26 -1.06 -7.36
N VAL A 53 -10.73 -1.39 -6.15
CA VAL A 53 -10.60 -0.51 -4.97
C VAL A 53 -9.14 -0.48 -4.51
N VAL A 54 -8.49 -1.65 -4.48
CA VAL A 54 -7.06 -1.75 -4.15
C VAL A 54 -6.21 -0.94 -5.14
N GLU A 55 -6.51 -1.05 -6.44
CA GLU A 55 -5.80 -0.35 -7.51
C GLU A 55 -5.99 1.17 -7.44
N ILE A 56 -7.23 1.66 -7.30
CA ILE A 56 -7.49 3.11 -7.26
C ILE A 56 -6.88 3.76 -6.02
N CYS A 57 -6.91 3.10 -4.85
CA CYS A 57 -6.22 3.58 -3.65
C CYS A 57 -4.70 3.69 -3.87
N GLY A 58 -4.12 2.72 -4.57
CA GLY A 58 -2.70 2.73 -4.94
C GLY A 58 -2.29 3.90 -5.83
N ALA A 59 -3.20 4.36 -6.71
CA ALA A 59 -2.97 5.54 -7.55
C ALA A 59 -3.18 6.86 -6.77
N LEU A 60 -4.31 6.98 -6.06
CA LEU A 60 -4.72 8.21 -5.38
C LEU A 60 -3.76 8.61 -4.25
N LYS A 61 -3.14 7.64 -3.56
CA LYS A 61 -2.19 7.94 -2.46
C LYS A 61 -1.05 8.87 -2.90
N ASN A 62 -0.63 8.81 -4.17
CA ASN A 62 0.48 9.63 -4.66
C ASN A 62 0.08 11.10 -4.75
N VAL A 63 -1.17 11.40 -5.12
CA VAL A 63 -1.70 12.77 -5.14
C VAL A 63 -1.74 13.35 -3.72
N VAL A 64 -2.21 12.55 -2.76
CA VAL A 64 -2.24 12.92 -1.33
C VAL A 64 -0.82 13.13 -0.79
N ALA A 65 0.13 12.25 -1.14
CA ALA A 65 1.53 12.36 -0.74
C ALA A 65 2.20 13.65 -1.24
N VAL A 66 1.87 14.10 -2.46
CA VAL A 66 2.34 15.40 -2.96
C VAL A 66 1.78 16.56 -2.13
N GLY A 67 0.48 16.52 -1.79
CA GLY A 67 -0.14 17.52 -0.91
C GLY A 67 0.50 17.55 0.49
N ALA A 68 0.79 16.38 1.05
CA ALA A 68 1.53 16.26 2.31
C ALA A 68 2.96 16.84 2.20
N GLY A 69 3.63 16.63 1.07
CA GLY A 69 4.95 17.22 0.78
C GLY A 69 4.91 18.75 0.66
N PHE A 70 3.82 19.35 0.17
CA PHE A 70 3.64 20.80 0.23
C PHE A 70 3.50 21.31 1.66
N CYS A 71 2.80 20.59 2.54
CA CYS A 71 2.73 20.95 3.95
C CYS A 71 4.12 20.95 4.60
N ASP A 72 4.92 19.91 4.32
CA ASP A 72 6.31 19.82 4.78
C ASP A 72 7.16 20.99 4.24
N GLY A 73 7.07 21.27 2.93
CA GLY A 73 7.85 22.32 2.27
C GLY A 73 7.48 23.74 2.68
N LEU A 74 6.22 23.97 3.09
CA LEU A 74 5.73 25.25 3.62
C LEU A 74 5.97 25.42 5.13
N GLY A 75 6.52 24.41 5.80
CA GLY A 75 6.79 24.44 7.23
C GLY A 75 5.53 24.36 8.10
N PHE A 76 4.44 23.77 7.59
CA PHE A 76 3.25 23.51 8.40
C PHE A 76 3.49 22.39 9.41
N GLY A 77 2.78 22.46 10.54
CA GLY A 77 2.88 21.45 11.59
C GLY A 77 2.10 20.18 11.28
N ASP A 78 2.35 19.13 12.08
CA ASP A 78 1.77 17.79 11.89
C ASP A 78 0.23 17.77 11.86
N ASN A 79 -0.43 18.65 12.62
CA ASN A 79 -1.90 18.75 12.61
C ASN A 79 -2.45 19.16 11.24
N THR A 80 -1.78 20.09 10.56
CA THR A 80 -2.17 20.53 9.21
C THR A 80 -1.93 19.43 8.21
N LYS A 81 -0.77 18.76 8.29
CA LYS A 81 -0.44 17.60 7.45
C LYS A 81 -1.44 16.46 7.63
N ALA A 82 -1.83 16.14 8.86
CA ALA A 82 -2.81 15.10 9.18
C ALA A 82 -4.22 15.42 8.67
N THR A 83 -4.57 16.70 8.46
CA THR A 83 -5.86 17.07 7.84
C THR A 83 -5.86 16.79 6.32
N VAL A 84 -4.68 16.72 5.70
CA VAL A 84 -4.52 16.46 4.26
C VAL A 84 -4.51 14.96 3.92
N ILE A 85 -4.11 14.10 4.87
CA ILE A 85 -3.95 12.64 4.71
C ILE A 85 -5.21 11.92 5.19
#